data_AF-A0A354Z0W1-F1
#
_entry.id   AF-A0A354Z0W1-F1
#
_cell.length_a   1.000
_cell.length_b   1.000
_cell.length_c   1.000
_cell.angle_alpha   90.00
_cell.angle_beta   90.00
_cell.angle_gamma   90.00
#
_symmetry.space_group_name_H-M   'P 1'
#
loop_
_entity.id
_entity.type
_entity.pdbx_description
1 polymer ?
#
loop_
_entity_poly.entity_id
_entity_poly.type
_entity_poly.pdbx_seq_one_letter_code
_entity_poly.pdbx_strand_id
1 'polypeptide(L)'
;TAEEKGLLGAEHFAAQPGLPGTIVANINIDMPILLWPQQDVVPIGIEHSSLKADVEAAAKSLGITLSPDPRPEEVVFIRSDQFAFIRQGIPAVYLKGGLEPAEGE
;
A
#
# COMPACT_ATOMS: atom_id res chain seq x y z
N THR A 1 14.15 6.55 1.52
CA THR A 1 14.97 7.77 1.30
C THR A 1 15.12 7.99 -0.21
N ALA A 2 15.29 9.23 -0.68
CA ALA A 2 15.37 9.56 -2.13
C ALA A 2 14.18 9.08 -2.99
N GLU A 3 12.97 9.03 -2.42
CA GLU A 3 11.72 8.75 -3.14
C GLU A 3 11.48 9.81 -4.24
N GLU A 4 11.63 11.10 -3.91
CA GLU A 4 11.49 12.24 -4.84
C GLU A 4 12.53 12.29 -5.98
N LYS A 5 13.51 11.38 -5.99
CA LYS A 5 14.49 11.23 -7.09
C LYS A 5 14.16 10.04 -8.01
N GLY A 6 12.94 9.50 -7.91
CA GLY A 6 12.48 8.37 -8.72
C GLY A 6 12.58 7.04 -7.98
N LEU A 7 12.21 7.00 -6.70
CA LEU A 7 12.15 5.79 -5.87
C LEU A 7 13.52 5.10 -5.65
N LEU A 8 14.64 5.80 -5.85
CA LEU A 8 15.99 5.21 -5.86
C LEU A 8 16.33 4.43 -4.58
N GLY A 9 15.84 4.89 -3.44
CA GLY A 9 16.02 4.16 -2.17
C GLY A 9 15.21 2.87 -2.10
N ALA A 10 13.95 2.88 -2.55
CA ALA A 10 13.11 1.69 -2.59
C ALA A 10 13.60 0.69 -3.65
N GLU A 11 14.07 1.16 -4.80
CA GLU A 11 14.72 0.32 -5.81
C GLU A 11 15.96 -0.38 -5.26
N HIS A 12 16.85 0.40 -4.63
CA HIS A 12 18.07 -0.14 -4.05
C HIS A 12 17.76 -1.16 -2.94
N PHE A 13 16.84 -0.82 -2.04
CA PHE A 13 16.47 -1.71 -0.94
C PHE A 13 15.75 -2.97 -1.42
N ALA A 14 14.84 -2.88 -2.38
CA ALA A 14 14.17 -4.06 -2.94
C ALA A 14 15.17 -5.02 -3.63
N ALA A 15 16.23 -4.47 -4.25
CA ALA A 15 17.28 -5.27 -4.87
C ALA A 15 18.33 -5.81 -3.87
N GLN A 16 18.66 -5.04 -2.84
CA GLN A 16 19.64 -5.38 -1.80
C GLN A 16 19.13 -4.95 -0.42
N PRO A 17 18.23 -5.73 0.19
CA PRO A 17 17.56 -5.32 1.42
C PRO A 17 18.49 -5.28 2.64
N GLY A 18 19.70 -5.85 2.55
CA GLY A 18 20.70 -5.80 3.64
C GLY A 18 20.24 -6.47 4.93
N LEU A 19 19.20 -7.30 4.88
CA LEU A 19 18.59 -8.00 6.01
C LEU A 19 18.74 -9.51 5.84
N PRO A 20 18.83 -10.28 6.93
CA PRO A 20 18.80 -11.74 6.87
C PRO A 20 17.41 -12.24 6.45
N GLY A 21 17.36 -13.22 5.55
CA GLY A 21 16.12 -13.84 5.08
C GLY A 21 15.60 -13.28 3.75
N THR A 22 14.34 -13.57 3.44
CA THR A 22 13.67 -13.16 2.20
C THR A 22 12.47 -12.29 2.53
N ILE A 23 12.32 -11.17 1.81
CA ILE A 23 11.12 -10.35 1.89
C ILE A 23 9.98 -11.08 1.20
N VAL A 24 8.93 -11.41 1.95
CA VAL A 24 7.75 -12.14 1.45
C VAL A 24 6.59 -11.22 1.09
N ALA A 25 6.58 -9.99 1.60
CA ALA A 25 5.57 -8.99 1.32
C ALA A 25 6.09 -7.57 1.63
N ASN A 26 5.52 -6.57 0.98
CA ASN A 26 5.69 -5.16 1.30
C ASN A 26 4.32 -4.50 1.55
N ILE A 27 4.17 -3.83 2.69
CA ILE A 27 3.03 -2.97 2.98
C ILE A 27 3.56 -1.54 3.03
N ASN A 28 3.30 -0.79 1.96
CA ASN A 28 3.70 0.60 1.87
C ASN A 28 2.61 1.49 2.50
N ILE A 29 3.04 2.47 3.28
CA ILE A 29 2.18 3.48 3.90
C ILE A 29 2.89 4.81 3.72
N ASP A 30 2.23 5.77 3.10
CA ASP A 30 2.78 7.09 2.82
C ASP A 30 1.71 8.15 3.09
N MET A 31 2.13 9.20 3.81
CA MET A 31 1.28 10.26 4.35
C MET A 31 -0.07 9.76 4.92
N PRO A 32 -0.08 8.89 5.96
CA PRO A 32 -1.33 8.49 6.60
C PRO A 32 -1.94 9.69 7.32
N ILE A 33 -2.87 10.37 6.66
CA ILE A 33 -3.71 11.40 7.26
C ILE A 33 -4.93 10.68 7.84
N LEU A 34 -4.84 10.34 9.13
CA LEU A 34 -5.93 9.78 9.94
C LEU A 34 -6.54 10.93 10.75
N LEU A 35 -7.30 11.81 10.09
CA LEU A 35 -7.93 12.96 10.78
C LEU A 35 -9.14 12.56 11.63
N TRP A 36 -9.78 11.45 11.28
CA TRP A 36 -10.95 10.88 11.96
C TRP A 36 -10.84 9.34 11.94
N PRO A 37 -11.59 8.63 12.80
CA PRO A 37 -11.79 7.20 12.62
C PRO A 37 -12.33 6.95 11.21
N GLN A 38 -11.55 6.27 10.37
CA GLN A 38 -11.95 5.92 9.01
C GLN A 38 -12.63 4.55 9.04
N GLN A 39 -13.71 4.39 8.29
CA GLN A 39 -14.40 3.11 8.13
C GLN A 39 -13.83 2.27 7.00
N ASP A 40 -12.97 2.84 6.17
CA ASP A 40 -12.40 2.21 5.01
C ASP A 40 -10.89 2.46 4.88
N VAL A 41 -10.25 1.68 4.01
CA VAL A 41 -8.91 1.96 3.50
C VAL A 41 -8.90 1.76 2.00
N VAL A 42 -8.00 2.47 1.31
CA VAL A 42 -7.83 2.33 -0.14
C VAL A 42 -6.52 1.57 -0.41
N PRO A 43 -6.58 0.25 -0.72
CA PRO A 43 -5.41 -0.55 -1.02
C PRO A 43 -5.01 -0.42 -2.50
N ILE A 44 -4.25 0.62 -2.83
CA ILE A 44 -3.81 0.92 -4.19
C ILE A 44 -2.98 -0.24 -4.75
N GLY A 45 -3.38 -0.75 -5.91
CA GLY A 45 -2.67 -1.82 -6.61
C GLY A 45 -2.93 -3.23 -6.10
N ILE A 46 -3.86 -3.41 -5.15
CA ILE A 46 -4.14 -4.72 -4.56
C ILE A 46 -4.58 -5.77 -5.58
N GLU A 47 -5.21 -5.33 -6.67
CA GLU A 47 -5.66 -6.20 -7.77
C GLU A 47 -4.52 -6.84 -8.56
N HIS A 48 -3.28 -6.35 -8.37
CA HIS A 48 -2.07 -6.88 -8.99
C HIS A 48 -1.18 -7.63 -7.98
N SER A 49 -1.69 -7.88 -6.77
CA SER A 49 -0.92 -8.45 -5.66
C SER A 49 -1.59 -9.71 -5.12
N SER A 50 -0.79 -10.72 -4.76
CA SER A 50 -1.30 -11.91 -4.09
C SER A 50 -1.80 -11.62 -2.66
N LEU A 51 -1.53 -10.42 -2.14
CA LEU A 51 -1.95 -9.98 -0.80
C LEU A 51 -3.45 -9.65 -0.70
N LYS A 52 -4.22 -9.69 -1.81
CA LYS A 52 -5.63 -9.30 -1.82
C LYS A 52 -6.45 -10.02 -0.74
N ALA A 53 -6.35 -11.35 -0.68
CA ALA A 53 -7.08 -12.15 0.30
C ALA A 53 -6.67 -11.84 1.75
N ASP A 54 -5.37 -11.60 1.98
CA ASP A 54 -4.84 -11.26 3.30
C ASP A 54 -5.34 -9.88 3.76
N VAL A 55 -5.35 -8.89 2.86
CA VAL A 55 -5.84 -7.54 3.13
C VAL A 55 -7.35 -7.53 3.37
N GLU A 56 -8.13 -8.28 2.60
CA GLU A 56 -9.58 -8.45 2.82
C GLU A 56 -9.88 -9.11 4.17
N ALA A 57 -9.12 -10.16 4.54
CA ALA A 57 -9.26 -10.81 5.83
C ALA A 57 -8.91 -9.87 6.99
N ALA A 58 -7.84 -9.08 6.85
CA ALA A 58 -7.45 -8.08 7.84
C ALA A 58 -8.54 -7.01 8.00
N ALA A 59 -9.01 -6.42 6.90
CA ALA A 59 -10.07 -5.42 6.91
C ALA A 59 -11.34 -5.94 7.60
N LYS A 60 -11.77 -7.16 7.25
CA LYS A 60 -12.92 -7.82 7.89
C LYS A 60 -12.74 -8.01 9.39
N SER A 61 -11.55 -8.39 9.85
CA SER A 61 -11.28 -8.57 11.28
C SER A 61 -11.27 -7.26 12.06
N LEU A 62 -10.94 -6.15 11.40
CA LEU A 62 -10.95 -4.80 11.95
C LEU A 62 -12.32 -4.11 11.82
N GLY A 63 -13.27 -4.72 11.11
CA GLY A 63 -14.59 -4.14 10.87
C GLY A 63 -14.58 -2.94 9.92
N ILE A 64 -13.56 -2.84 9.06
CA ILE A 64 -13.42 -1.78 8.04
C ILE A 64 -13.61 -2.35 6.63
N THR A 65 -13.94 -1.49 5.68
CA THR A 65 -14.12 -1.83 4.27
C THR A 65 -12.89 -1.50 3.44
N LEU A 66 -12.83 -2.04 2.23
CA LEU A 66 -11.82 -1.67 1.23
C LEU A 66 -12.49 -0.85 0.14
N SER A 67 -12.05 0.38 -0.02
CA SER A 67 -12.54 1.27 -1.07
C SER A 67 -11.66 1.18 -2.32
N PRO A 68 -12.24 1.26 -3.53
CA PRO A 68 -11.45 1.34 -4.76
C PRO A 68 -10.62 2.62 -4.80
N ASP A 69 -9.57 2.63 -5.63
CA ASP A 69 -8.80 3.86 -5.91
C ASP A 69 -9.75 4.92 -6.49
N PRO A 70 -9.92 6.09 -5.84
CA PRO A 70 -10.82 7.14 -6.32
C PRO A 70 -10.29 7.85 -7.56
N ARG A 71 -9.00 7.73 -7.88
CA ARG A 71 -8.34 8.44 -8.98
C ARG A 71 -7.39 7.53 -9.75
N PRO A 72 -7.89 6.44 -10.37
CA PRO A 72 -7.05 5.49 -11.09
C PRO A 72 -6.27 6.14 -12.25
N GLU A 73 -6.76 7.24 -12.80
CA GLU A 73 -6.11 8.04 -13.84
C GLU A 73 -4.80 8.71 -13.40
N GLU A 74 -4.60 8.92 -12.10
CA GLU A 74 -3.33 9.46 -11.57
C GLU A 74 -2.21 8.41 -11.57
N VAL A 75 -2.56 7.13 -11.81
CA VAL A 75 -1.67 5.97 -11.90
C VAL A 75 -0.73 5.88 -10.69
N VAL A 76 -1.26 6.19 -9.50
CA VAL A 76 -0.50 6.24 -8.24
C VAL A 76 0.21 4.91 -7.95
N PHE A 77 -0.40 3.80 -8.39
CA PHE A 77 0.14 2.45 -8.26
C PHE A 77 1.61 2.29 -8.72
N ILE A 78 2.03 2.94 -9.82
CA ILE A 78 3.41 2.81 -10.34
C ILE A 78 4.34 3.92 -9.84
N ARG A 79 3.81 4.87 -9.08
CA ARG A 79 4.46 6.13 -8.70
C ARG A 79 4.84 6.19 -7.23
N SER A 80 4.75 5.09 -6.49
CA SER A 80 5.12 5.02 -5.07
C SER A 80 5.93 3.75 -4.79
N ASP A 81 6.57 3.72 -3.62
CA ASP A 81 7.67 2.82 -3.27
C ASP A 81 7.34 1.33 -3.40
N GLN A 82 6.08 0.92 -3.18
CA GLN A 82 5.64 -0.47 -3.35
C GLN A 82 5.96 -1.03 -4.75
N PHE A 83 5.99 -0.17 -5.78
CA PHE A 83 6.22 -0.60 -7.16
C PHE A 83 7.64 -1.16 -7.37
N ALA A 84 8.62 -0.69 -6.60
CA ALA A 84 9.97 -1.26 -6.63
C ALA A 84 9.98 -2.73 -6.19
N PHE A 85 9.18 -3.10 -5.18
CA PHE A 85 9.04 -4.46 -4.68
C PHE A 85 8.31 -5.36 -5.68
N ILE A 86 7.22 -4.86 -6.28
CA ILE A 86 6.47 -5.59 -7.31
C ILE A 86 7.37 -5.94 -8.50
N ARG A 87 8.23 -5.02 -8.95
CA ARG A 87 9.18 -5.31 -10.04
C ARG A 87 10.22 -6.38 -9.69
N GLN A 88 10.49 -6.60 -8.41
CA GLN A 88 11.34 -7.70 -7.94
C GLN A 88 10.56 -9.00 -7.68
N GLY A 89 9.26 -9.03 -8.02
CA GLY A 89 8.39 -10.19 -7.78
C GLY A 89 7.94 -10.35 -6.33
N ILE A 90 8.14 -9.33 -5.49
CA ILE A 90 7.70 -9.33 -4.10
C ILE A 90 6.26 -8.80 -4.06
N PRO A 91 5.30 -9.56 -3.49
CA PRO A 91 3.95 -9.07 -3.29
C PRO A 91 3.94 -7.76 -2.51
N ALA A 92 3.25 -6.73 -3.01
CA ALA A 92 3.18 -5.44 -2.33
C ALA A 92 1.80 -4.80 -2.42
N VAL A 93 1.51 -3.89 -1.50
CA VAL A 93 0.30 -3.06 -1.50
C VAL A 93 0.65 -1.68 -0.97
N TYR A 94 0.02 -0.63 -1.52
CA TYR A 94 0.07 0.69 -0.92
C TYR A 94 -1.26 1.01 -0.23
N LEU A 95 -1.21 1.15 1.08
CA LEU A 95 -2.37 1.48 1.90
C LEU A 95 -2.47 3.00 2.05
N LYS A 96 -3.52 3.57 1.49
CA LYS A 96 -3.90 4.97 1.68
C LYS A 96 -5.08 5.06 2.65
N GLY A 97 -5.13 6.15 3.40
CA GLY A 97 -6.28 6.48 4.24
C GLY A 97 -7.58 6.44 3.44
N GLY A 98 -8.61 5.92 4.08
CA GLY A 98 -9.97 5.84 3.58
C GLY A 98 -10.60 7.20 3.31
N LEU A 99 -11.69 7.16 2.55
CA LEU A 99 -12.46 8.35 2.14
C LEU A 99 -13.74 8.51 2.97
N GLU A 100 -14.16 7.47 3.69
CA GLU A 100 -15.40 7.44 4.46
C GLU A 100 -15.11 7.75 5.94
N PRO A 101 -15.68 8.86 6.48
CA PRO A 101 -15.63 9.11 7.91
C PRO A 101 -16.46 8.05 8.64
N ALA A 102 -16.08 7.69 9.85
CA ALA A 102 -16.92 6.84 10.68
C ALA A 102 -18.27 7.52 10.94
N GLU A 103 -19.36 6.81 10.65
CA GLU A 103 -20.72 7.22 11.02
C GLU A 103 -20.77 7.54 12.52
N GLY A 104 -20.98 8.82 12.87
CA GLY A 104 -21.14 9.24 14.26
C GLY A 104 -20.65 10.63 14.68
N GLU A 105 -20.04 11.43 13.79
CA GLU A 105 -19.65 12.83 14.07
C GLU A 105 -20.23 13.85 13.09
#